data_AF-A0A931EEQ2-F1
#
_entry.id   AF-A0A931EEQ2-F1
#
_cell.length_a   1.000
_cell.length_b   1.000
_cell.length_c   1.000
_cell.angle_alpha   90.00
_cell.angle_beta   90.00
_cell.angle_gamma   90.00
#
_symmetry.space_group_name_H-M   'P 1'
#
loop_
_entity.id
_entity.type
_entity.pdbx_description
1 polymer ?
#
loop_
_entity_poly.entity_id
_entity_poly.type
_entity_poly.pdbx_seq_one_letter_code
_entity_poly.pdbx_strand_id
1 'polypeptide(L)'
;MERPRPEAVGLHRWAVIAEAANERLSPAERGAMVRAAAMRTHAHPDGSDRRYSRGTIDRWIREWRHGGLAGLIPTQRADTGAVRTHPELFSEAAALRIEVPARSAAQIAQILFHRHGITVSERTIRGQLRRRGLHREA
;
A
#
# COMPACT_ATOMS: atom_id res chain seq x y z
N MET A 1 0.94 18.12 1.67
CA MET A 1 0.01 16.98 1.75
C MET A 1 0.30 16.24 3.05
N GLU A 2 -0.68 16.18 3.94
CA GLU A 2 -0.57 15.52 5.25
C GLU A 2 -0.99 14.05 5.14
N ARG A 3 -0.38 13.15 5.93
CA ARG A 3 -0.79 11.75 5.92
C ARG A 3 -2.12 11.62 6.68
N PRO A 4 -3.23 11.26 6.01
CA PRO A 4 -4.53 11.24 6.66
C PRO A 4 -4.62 10.07 7.64
N ARG A 5 -5.38 10.27 8.71
CA ARG A 5 -5.72 9.20 9.65
C ARG A 5 -6.40 8.04 8.90
N PRO A 6 -6.07 6.76 9.18
CA PRO A 6 -6.65 5.61 8.48
C PRO A 6 -8.19 5.61 8.47
N GLU A 7 -8.81 6.04 9.56
CA GLU A 7 -10.25 6.15 9.71
C GLU A 7 -10.85 7.17 8.73
N ALA A 8 -10.19 8.31 8.54
CA ALA A 8 -10.62 9.32 7.57
C ALA A 8 -10.58 8.76 6.13
N VAL A 9 -9.58 7.93 5.81
CA VAL A 9 -9.53 7.23 4.53
C VAL A 9 -10.65 6.20 4.39
N GLY A 10 -11.01 5.50 5.48
CA GLY A 10 -12.16 4.60 5.50
C GLY A 10 -13.48 5.31 5.21
N LEU A 11 -13.73 6.44 5.88
CA LEU A 11 -14.90 7.29 5.66
C LEU A 11 -14.95 7.86 4.24
N HIS A 12 -13.80 8.30 3.71
CA HIS A 12 -13.68 8.73 2.32
C HIS A 12 -14.11 7.64 1.35
N ARG A 13 -13.58 6.42 1.52
CA ARG A 13 -13.94 5.27 0.67
C ARG A 13 -15.42 4.95 0.77
N TRP A 14 -16.00 5.03 1.97
CA TRP A 14 -17.44 4.85 2.15
C TRP A 14 -18.24 5.90 1.36
N ALA A 15 -17.89 7.19 1.48
CA ALA A 15 -18.55 8.26 0.75
C ALA A 15 -18.51 8.06 -0.78
N VAL A 16 -17.42 7.51 -1.32
CA VAL A 16 -17.30 7.19 -2.75
C VAL A 16 -18.27 6.08 -3.17
N ILE A 17 -18.52 5.08 -2.31
CA ILE A 17 -19.26 3.87 -2.67
C ILE A 17 -20.70 3.83 -2.15
N ALA A 18 -21.11 4.73 -1.25
CA ALA A 18 -22.34 4.62 -0.47
C ALA A 18 -23.59 4.35 -1.34
N GLU A 19 -23.74 5.08 -2.44
CA GLU A 19 -24.84 4.89 -3.41
C GLU A 19 -24.80 3.49 -4.05
N ALA A 20 -23.63 3.06 -4.51
CA ALA A 20 -23.43 1.77 -5.16
C ALA A 20 -23.42 0.57 -4.19
N ALA A 21 -23.27 0.81 -2.89
CA ALA A 21 -23.28 -0.21 -1.86
C ALA A 21 -24.70 -0.64 -1.44
N ASN A 22 -25.74 0.11 -1.84
CA ASN A 22 -27.13 -0.21 -1.54
C ASN A 22 -27.52 -1.61 -2.08
N GLU A 23 -27.89 -2.52 -1.18
CA GLU A 23 -28.21 -3.92 -1.49
C GLU A 23 -29.52 -4.09 -2.27
N ARG A 24 -30.38 -3.07 -2.29
CA ARG A 24 -31.63 -3.07 -3.04
C ARG A 24 -31.44 -2.84 -4.54
N LEU A 25 -30.23 -2.46 -4.96
CA LEU A 25 -29.94 -2.20 -6.37
C LEU A 25 -29.79 -3.52 -7.15
N SER A 26 -30.41 -3.57 -8.32
CA SER A 26 -30.11 -4.60 -9.31
C SER A 26 -28.65 -4.52 -9.78
N PRO A 27 -28.10 -5.58 -10.40
CA PRO A 27 -26.76 -5.54 -10.97
C PRO A 27 -26.55 -4.41 -12.00
N ALA A 28 -27.58 -4.07 -12.78
CA ALA A 28 -27.52 -3.03 -13.80
C ALA A 28 -27.46 -1.63 -13.19
N GLU A 29 -28.32 -1.34 -12.21
CA GLU A 29 -28.35 -0.07 -11.48
C GLU A 29 -27.05 0.16 -10.71
N ARG A 30 -26.58 -0.87 -9.98
CA ARG A 30 -25.27 -0.83 -9.31
C ARG A 30 -24.16 -0.52 -10.31
N GLY A 31 -24.17 -1.18 -11.47
CA GLY A 31 -23.21 -0.95 -12.53
C GLY A 31 -23.21 0.49 -13.04
N ALA A 32 -24.38 1.12 -13.15
CA ALA A 32 -24.51 2.53 -13.51
C ALA A 32 -23.91 3.45 -12.42
N MET A 33 -24.21 3.20 -11.15
CA MET A 33 -23.66 3.97 -10.02
C MET A 33 -22.14 3.87 -9.93
N VAL A 34 -21.58 2.68 -10.12
CA VAL A 34 -20.12 2.48 -10.15
C VAL A 34 -19.48 3.24 -11.31
N ARG A 35 -20.11 3.24 -12.51
CA ARG A 35 -19.61 4.02 -13.65
C ARG A 35 -19.65 5.53 -13.36
N ALA A 36 -20.75 6.03 -12.80
CA ALA A 36 -20.87 7.43 -12.42
C ALA A 36 -19.81 7.82 -11.36
N ALA A 37 -19.66 7.04 -10.30
CA ALA A 37 -18.65 7.25 -9.26
C ALA A 37 -17.21 7.23 -9.82
N ALA A 38 -16.93 6.37 -10.80
CA ALA A 38 -15.64 6.31 -11.48
C ALA A 38 -15.37 7.49 -12.42
N MET A 39 -16.39 8.25 -12.83
CA MET A 39 -16.25 9.48 -13.61
C MET A 39 -16.06 10.73 -12.73
N ARG A 40 -16.47 10.66 -11.46
CA ARG A 40 -16.34 11.76 -10.50
C ARG A 40 -14.92 11.92 -9.96
N THR A 41 -14.56 13.16 -9.67
CA THR A 41 -13.42 13.53 -8.83
C THR A 41 -13.89 13.66 -7.38
N HIS A 42 -13.11 13.14 -6.44
CA HIS A 42 -13.46 13.09 -5.02
C HIS A 42 -12.38 13.78 -4.19
N ALA A 43 -12.79 14.75 -3.37
CA ALA A 43 -11.91 15.40 -2.40
C ALA A 43 -11.45 14.36 -1.38
N HIS A 44 -10.14 14.15 -1.27
CA HIS A 44 -9.53 13.17 -0.41
C HIS A 44 -9.05 13.82 0.90
N PRO A 45 -9.05 13.10 2.04
CA PRO A 45 -8.68 13.67 3.35
C PRO A 45 -7.25 14.21 3.49
N ASP A 46 -6.37 13.98 2.51
CA ASP A 46 -5.01 14.55 2.48
C ASP A 46 -4.94 15.91 1.75
N GLY A 47 -6.09 16.43 1.34
CA GLY A 47 -6.24 17.67 0.59
C GLY A 47 -6.09 17.52 -0.92
N SER A 48 -5.85 16.32 -1.43
CA SER A 48 -5.81 16.06 -2.88
C SER A 48 -7.18 15.72 -3.44
N ASP A 49 -7.34 15.93 -4.75
CA ASP A 49 -8.46 15.40 -5.50
C ASP A 49 -8.09 14.08 -6.16
N ARG A 50 -8.97 13.09 -6.05
CA ARG A 50 -8.71 11.73 -6.55
C ARG A 50 -9.86 11.18 -7.36
N ARG A 51 -9.50 10.44 -8.41
CA ARG A 51 -10.42 9.65 -9.22
C ARG A 51 -10.03 8.19 -9.14
N TYR A 52 -11.04 7.31 -9.06
CA TYR A 52 -10.83 5.88 -8.85
C TYR A 52 -11.39 5.08 -10.02
N SER A 53 -10.70 4.01 -10.40
CA SER A 53 -11.18 3.09 -11.42
C SER A 53 -12.39 2.30 -10.91
N ARG A 54 -13.22 1.81 -11.84
CA ARG A 54 -14.35 0.92 -11.52
C ARG A 54 -13.93 -0.27 -10.66
N GLY A 55 -12.83 -0.93 -11.01
CA GLY A 55 -12.31 -2.06 -10.24
C GLY A 55 -11.88 -1.72 -8.81
N THR A 56 -11.45 -0.48 -8.55
CA THR A 56 -11.15 -0.01 -7.20
C THR A 56 -12.44 0.15 -6.38
N ILE A 57 -13.45 0.76 -6.99
CA ILE A 57 -14.78 0.96 -6.38
C ILE A 57 -15.44 -0.40 -6.09
N ASP A 58 -15.44 -1.32 -7.06
CA ASP A 58 -15.98 -2.68 -6.88
C ASP A 58 -15.25 -3.45 -5.77
N ARG A 59 -13.92 -3.29 -5.64
CA ARG A 59 -13.16 -3.87 -4.53
C ARG A 59 -13.64 -3.30 -3.19
N TRP A 60 -13.78 -1.99 -3.07
CA TRP A 60 -14.25 -1.36 -1.83
C TRP A 60 -15.69 -1.79 -1.47
N ILE A 61 -16.59 -1.95 -2.45
CA ILE A 61 -17.93 -2.50 -2.19
C ILE A 61 -17.86 -3.91 -1.60
N ARG A 62 -16.96 -4.77 -2.09
CA ARG A 62 -16.75 -6.10 -1.51
C ARG A 62 -16.18 -6.02 -0.09
N GLU A 63 -15.16 -5.19 0.14
CA GLU A 63 -14.56 -4.97 1.46
C GLU A 63 -15.61 -4.48 2.48
N TRP A 64 -16.48 -3.54 2.07
CA TRP A 64 -17.61 -3.05 2.86
C TRP A 64 -18.61 -4.16 3.19
N ARG A 65 -19.02 -4.97 2.21
CA ARG A 65 -19.98 -6.06 2.44
C ARG A 65 -19.47 -7.12 3.39
N HIS A 66 -18.16 -7.37 3.41
CA HIS A 66 -17.57 -8.37 4.29
C HIS A 66 -17.20 -7.82 5.68
N GLY A 67 -16.74 -6.57 5.77
CA GLY A 67 -16.15 -6.03 7.00
C GLY A 67 -16.72 -4.69 7.46
N GLY A 68 -17.81 -4.21 6.86
CA GLY A 68 -18.37 -2.89 7.12
C GLY A 68 -17.34 -1.79 6.94
N LEU A 69 -17.40 -0.75 7.78
CA LEU A 69 -16.48 0.39 7.70
C LEU A 69 -15.04 -0.03 8.00
N ALA A 70 -14.84 -0.98 8.91
CA ALA A 70 -13.52 -1.50 9.26
C ALA A 70 -12.83 -2.14 8.05
N GLY A 71 -13.58 -2.81 7.16
CA GLY A 71 -13.06 -3.35 5.90
C GLY A 71 -12.51 -2.28 4.94
N LEU A 72 -13.00 -1.04 5.04
CA LEU A 72 -12.56 0.08 4.20
C LEU A 72 -11.34 0.81 4.77
N ILE A 73 -11.04 0.66 6.06
CA ILE A 73 -9.89 1.32 6.69
C ILE A 73 -8.61 0.66 6.14
N PRO A 74 -7.66 1.43 5.57
CA PRO A 74 -6.41 0.87 5.09
C PRO A 74 -5.66 0.21 6.25
N THR A 75 -5.47 -1.11 6.19
CA THR A 75 -4.58 -1.80 7.12
C THR A 75 -3.14 -1.45 6.74
N GLN A 76 -2.42 -0.80 7.65
CA GLN A 76 -0.98 -0.64 7.50
C GLN A 76 -0.36 -2.05 7.59
N ARG A 77 0.22 -2.56 6.49
CA ARG A 77 1.04 -3.77 6.61
C ARG A 77 2.21 -3.41 7.53
N ALA A 78 2.56 -4.31 8.46
CA ALA A 78 3.63 -4.08 9.44
C ALA A 78 4.97 -3.68 8.80
N ASP A 79 5.21 -4.07 7.54
CA ASP A 79 6.43 -3.78 6.78
C ASP A 79 6.33 -2.51 5.90
N THR A 80 5.16 -1.88 5.80
CA THR A 80 4.95 -0.71 4.94
C THR A 80 5.63 0.51 5.57
N GLY A 81 6.75 0.89 4.96
CA GLY A 81 7.49 2.10 5.31
C GLY A 81 8.67 1.87 6.23
N ALA A 82 8.88 0.66 6.78
CA ALA A 82 10.00 0.36 7.67
C ALA A 82 11.34 0.86 7.10
N VAL A 83 11.57 0.65 5.81
CA VAL A 83 12.83 1.10 5.19
C VAL A 83 12.79 2.55 4.72
N ARG A 84 11.61 3.14 4.50
CA ARG A 84 11.50 4.59 4.25
C ARG A 84 11.79 5.41 5.51
N THR A 85 11.43 4.88 6.67
CA THR A 85 11.69 5.50 7.98
C THR A 85 13.17 5.42 8.37
N HIS A 86 13.90 4.43 7.83
CA HIS A 86 15.30 4.15 8.17
C HIS A 86 16.20 4.15 6.91
N PRO A 87 16.48 5.33 6.33
CA PRO A 87 17.31 5.44 5.13
C PRO A 87 18.73 4.88 5.31
N GLU A 88 19.26 4.87 6.53
CA GLU A 88 20.53 4.27 6.92
C GLU A 88 20.61 2.78 6.57
N LEU A 89 19.50 2.04 6.72
CA LEU A 89 19.44 0.61 6.38
C LEU A 89 19.66 0.36 4.90
N PHE A 90 19.35 1.33 4.01
CA PHE A 90 19.65 1.19 2.58
C PHE A 90 21.13 1.30 2.28
N SER A 91 21.81 2.25 2.92
CA SER A 91 23.24 2.45 2.73
C SER A 91 24.01 1.25 3.28
N GLU A 92 23.60 0.72 4.43
CA GLU A 92 24.19 -0.49 4.98
C GLU A 92 23.90 -1.74 4.13
N ALA A 93 22.66 -1.90 3.64
CA ALA A 93 22.35 -3.00 2.72
C ALA A 93 23.26 -2.99 1.47
N ALA A 94 23.52 -1.80 0.92
CA ALA A 94 24.41 -1.63 -0.21
C ALA A 94 25.86 -1.98 0.16
N ALA A 95 26.37 -1.49 1.29
CA ALA A 95 27.70 -1.81 1.78
C ALA A 95 27.87 -3.32 1.98
N LEU A 96 26.89 -3.99 2.59
CA LEU A 96 26.89 -5.44 2.77
C LEU A 96 26.89 -6.21 1.43
N ARG A 97 26.27 -5.69 0.37
CA ARG A 97 26.36 -6.32 -0.96
C ARG A 97 27.72 -6.06 -1.63
N ILE A 98 28.28 -4.87 -1.48
CA ILE A 98 29.58 -4.52 -2.06
C ILE A 98 30.71 -5.35 -1.41
N GLU A 99 30.65 -5.52 -0.10
CA GLU A 99 31.62 -6.32 0.66
C GLU A 99 31.62 -7.80 0.22
N VAL A 100 30.42 -8.36 -0.01
CA VAL A 100 30.26 -9.73 -0.49
C VAL A 100 29.19 -9.76 -1.59
N PRO A 101 29.58 -9.69 -2.88
CA PRO A 101 28.64 -9.65 -4.01
C PRO A 101 27.67 -10.85 -4.10
N ALA A 102 28.11 -12.01 -3.61
CA ALA A 102 27.28 -13.22 -3.54
C ALA A 102 26.25 -13.21 -2.39
N ARG A 103 26.26 -12.22 -1.49
CA ARG A 103 25.40 -12.16 -0.31
C ARG A 103 23.93 -11.99 -0.70
N SER A 104 23.08 -12.90 -0.24
CA SER A 104 21.67 -12.90 -0.60
C SER A 104 20.92 -11.74 0.06
N ALA A 105 19.82 -11.29 -0.57
CA ALA A 105 18.99 -10.25 0.03
C ALA A 105 18.34 -10.71 1.36
N ALA A 106 18.06 -12.02 1.50
CA ALA A 106 17.57 -12.60 2.74
C ALA A 106 18.62 -12.52 3.86
N GLN A 107 19.88 -12.86 3.56
CA GLN A 107 20.98 -12.73 4.51
C GLN A 107 21.22 -11.28 4.91
N ILE A 108 21.19 -10.35 3.95
CA ILE A 108 21.30 -8.91 4.25
C ILE A 108 20.15 -8.47 5.17
N ALA A 109 18.91 -8.89 4.91
CA ALA A 109 17.78 -8.59 5.78
C ALA A 109 17.97 -9.14 7.21
N GLN A 110 18.50 -10.36 7.34
CA GLN A 110 18.77 -10.97 8.63
C GLN A 110 19.86 -10.22 9.42
N ILE A 111 20.95 -9.80 8.75
CA ILE A 111 22.02 -9.01 9.36
C ILE A 111 21.47 -7.68 9.88
N LEU A 112 20.68 -6.97 9.06
CA LEU A 112 20.06 -5.70 9.46
C LEU A 112 19.12 -5.88 10.65
N PHE A 113 18.34 -6.96 10.68
CA PHE A 113 17.49 -7.30 11.83
C PHE A 113 18.31 -7.53 13.10
N HIS A 114 19.41 -8.27 13.03
CA HIS A 114 20.24 -8.54 14.21
C HIS A 114 20.96 -7.28 14.74
N ARG A 115 21.31 -6.35 13.84
CA ARG A 115 22.00 -5.10 14.21
C ARG A 115 21.05 -4.03 14.76
N HIS A 116 19.85 -3.91 14.19
CA HIS A 116 18.98 -2.77 14.45
C HIS A 116 17.62 -3.14 15.06
N GLY A 117 17.29 -4.43 15.17
CA GLY A 117 15.98 -4.89 15.63
C GLY A 117 14.83 -4.59 14.65
N ILE A 118 15.13 -4.10 13.45
CA ILE A 118 14.12 -3.68 12.46
C ILE A 118 13.92 -4.78 11.42
N THR A 119 12.70 -5.27 11.33
CA THR A 119 12.34 -6.26 10.31
C THR A 119 12.16 -5.59 8.95
N VAL A 120 13.00 -5.96 7.99
CA VAL A 120 12.87 -5.55 6.59
C VAL A 120 12.67 -6.77 5.71
N SER A 121 11.64 -6.77 4.87
CA SER A 121 11.39 -7.89 3.96
C SER A 121 12.50 -8.03 2.91
N GLU A 122 12.88 -9.27 2.58
CA GLU A 122 13.86 -9.56 1.53
C GLU A 122 13.51 -8.86 0.22
N ARG A 123 12.22 -8.85 -0.16
CA ARG A 123 11.74 -8.18 -1.36
C ARG A 123 12.10 -6.69 -1.37
N THR A 124 12.03 -6.03 -0.21
CA THR A 124 12.39 -4.62 -0.10
C THR A 124 13.89 -4.42 -0.25
N ILE A 125 14.73 -5.22 0.43
CA ILE A 125 16.19 -5.19 0.26
C ILE A 125 16.58 -5.41 -1.21
N ARG A 126 16.03 -6.46 -1.84
CA ARG A 126 16.28 -6.77 -3.25
C ARG A 126 15.89 -5.61 -4.17
N GLY A 127 14.71 -5.00 -3.94
CA GLY A 127 14.25 -3.86 -4.74
C GLY A 127 15.14 -2.62 -4.60
N GLN A 128 15.70 -2.38 -3.42
CA GLN A 128 16.60 -1.25 -3.15
C GLN A 128 17.98 -1.45 -3.78
N LEU A 129 18.56 -2.64 -3.61
CA LEU A 129 19.83 -3.00 -4.23
C LEU A 129 19.75 -2.93 -5.76
N ARG A 130 18.67 -3.45 -6.35
CA ARG A 130 18.43 -3.33 -7.80
C ARG A 130 18.35 -1.89 -8.29
N ARG A 131 17.74 -0.98 -7.52
CA ARG A 131 17.69 0.46 -7.86
C ARG A 131 19.07 1.12 -7.86
N ARG A 132 20.04 0.55 -7.14
CA ARG A 132 21.45 0.98 -7.14
C ARG A 132 22.34 0.17 -8.09
N GLY A 133 21.75 -0.69 -8.94
CA GLY A 133 22.50 -1.58 -9.84
C GLY A 133 23.27 -2.70 -9.13
N LEU A 134 23.02 -2.94 -7.85
CA LEU A 134 23.71 -3.96 -7.05
C LEU A 134 23.01 -5.31 -7.19
N HIS A 135 23.39 -6.04 -8.23
CA HIS A 135 22.93 -7.41 -8.46
C HIS A 135 23.68 -8.41 -7.58
N ARG A 136 23.13 -9.61 -7.42
CA ARG A 136 23.82 -10.69 -6.70
C ARG A 136 24.70 -11.40 -7.71
N GLU A 137 25.97 -11.59 -7.39
CA GLU A 137 26.88 -12.41 -8.19
C GLU A 137 26.72 -13.89 -7.82
N ALA A 138 26.97 -14.77 -8.79
CA ALA A 138 26.79 -16.21 -8.64
C ALA A 138 27.86 -16.83 -7.73
#